data_AF-A0A833HMB1-F1
#
_entry.id   AF-A0A833HMB1-F1
#
_cell.length_a   1.000
_cell.length_b   1.000
_cell.length_c   1.000
_cell.angle_alpha   90.00
_cell.angle_beta   90.00
_cell.angle_gamma   90.00
#
_symmetry.space_group_name_H-M   'P 1'
#
loop_
_entity.id
_entity.type
_entity.pdbx_description
1 polymer ?
#
loop_
_entity_poly.entity_id
_entity_poly.type
_entity_poly.pdbx_seq_one_letter_code
_entity_poly.pdbx_strand_id
1 'polypeptide(L)'
;MTLPIRSAETVANQMREYINNNYQILGLIGIQESPSCDTLGKKGIFMEELMGLFKRDNIDISFFDVPEGYIEGESEVTIDAFRKHIKSILDK
;
A
#
# COMPACT_ATOMS: atom_id res chain seq x y z
N MET A 1 -0.75 -15.06 -19.52
CA MET A 1 -0.12 -14.45 -18.34
C MET A 1 -0.37 -12.94 -18.35
N THR A 2 -1.62 -12.49 -18.29
CA THR A 2 -2.01 -11.08 -18.61
C THR A 2 -3.05 -10.47 -17.67
N LEU A 3 -3.60 -11.24 -16.74
CA LEU A 3 -4.61 -10.75 -15.79
C LEU A 3 -4.04 -9.86 -14.67
N PRO A 4 -2.92 -10.19 -14.00
CA PRO A 4 -2.41 -9.34 -12.90
C PRO A 4 -2.00 -7.93 -13.36
N ILE A 5 -1.43 -7.82 -14.56
CA ILE A 5 -1.02 -6.54 -15.17
C ILE A 5 -2.18 -5.56 -15.29
N ARG A 6 -3.33 -6.02 -15.79
CA ARG A 6 -4.51 -5.14 -16.00
C ARG A 6 -5.08 -4.65 -14.67
N SER A 7 -5.04 -5.48 -13.63
CA SER A 7 -5.48 -5.08 -12.29
C SER A 7 -4.56 -4.02 -11.69
N ALA A 8 -3.23 -4.20 -11.79
CA ALA A 8 -2.26 -3.22 -11.27
C ALA A 8 -2.37 -1.87 -12.00
N GLU A 9 -2.53 -1.89 -13.32
CA GLU A 9 -2.77 -0.67 -14.11
C GLU A 9 -4.04 0.06 -13.69
N THR A 10 -5.12 -0.67 -13.39
CA THR A 10 -6.38 -0.07 -12.94
C THR A 10 -6.20 0.68 -11.63
N VAL A 11 -5.49 0.10 -10.67
CA VAL A 11 -5.19 0.75 -9.38
C VAL A 11 -4.27 1.95 -9.57
N ALA A 12 -3.21 1.82 -10.35
CA ALA A 12 -2.32 2.94 -10.65
C ALA A 12 -3.04 4.11 -11.36
N ASN A 13 -3.98 3.82 -12.27
CA ASN A 13 -4.81 4.83 -12.92
C ASN A 13 -5.67 5.59 -11.90
N GLN A 14 -6.31 4.89 -10.96
CA GLN A 14 -7.08 5.54 -9.89
C GLN A 14 -6.22 6.45 -9.03
N MET A 15 -5.00 6.00 -8.68
CA MET A 15 -4.08 6.82 -7.88
C MET A 15 -3.64 8.08 -8.63
N ARG A 16 -3.37 7.98 -9.94
CA ARG A 16 -3.10 9.16 -10.77
C ARG A 16 -4.27 10.12 -10.80
N GLU A 17 -5.50 9.61 -10.89
CA GLU A 17 -6.70 10.46 -10.86
C GLU A 17 -6.77 11.26 -9.55
N TYR A 18 -6.56 10.62 -8.40
CA TYR A 18 -6.52 11.32 -7.11
C TYR A 18 -5.42 12.39 -7.07
N ILE A 19 -4.19 12.05 -7.49
CA ILE A 19 -3.06 12.99 -7.51
C ILE A 19 -3.35 14.18 -8.44
N ASN A 20 -3.90 13.93 -9.63
CA ASN A 20 -4.25 14.96 -10.61
C ASN A 20 -5.39 15.88 -10.13
N ASN A 21 -6.20 15.42 -9.19
CA ASN A 21 -7.24 16.20 -8.53
C ASN A 21 -6.78 16.79 -7.18
N ASN A 22 -5.46 16.90 -6.96
CA ASN A 22 -4.81 17.49 -5.79
C ASN A 22 -5.13 16.77 -4.46
N TYR A 23 -5.49 15.49 -4.50
CA TYR A 23 -5.56 14.68 -3.29
C TYR A 23 -4.17 14.20 -2.89
N GLN A 24 -3.88 14.26 -1.59
CA GLN A 24 -2.69 13.64 -1.01
C GLN A 24 -2.99 12.19 -0.64
N ILE A 25 -2.26 11.25 -1.23
CA ILE A 25 -2.30 9.85 -0.84
C ILE A 25 -1.26 9.65 0.25
N LEU A 26 -1.71 9.40 1.48
CA LEU A 26 -0.80 9.24 2.64
C LEU A 26 -0.02 7.92 2.57
N GLY A 27 -0.67 6.84 2.11
CA GLY A 27 -0.04 5.54 2.01
C GLY A 27 -0.99 4.44 1.57
N LEU A 28 -0.45 3.24 1.45
CA LEU A 28 -1.15 2.00 1.15
C LEU A 28 -0.99 1.03 2.33
N ILE A 29 -2.11 0.45 2.75
CA ILE A 29 -2.13 -0.54 3.83
C ILE A 29 -2.24 -1.93 3.20
N GLY A 30 -1.28 -2.80 3.51
CA GLY A 30 -1.27 -4.19 3.12
C GLY A 30 -1.60 -5.13 4.29
N ILE A 31 -1.66 -6.42 3.98
CA ILE A 31 -1.79 -7.50 4.97
C ILE A 31 -0.62 -8.46 4.74
N GLN A 32 0.14 -8.75 5.80
CA GLN A 32 1.30 -9.63 5.74
C GLN A 32 0.91 -11.03 5.26
N GLU A 33 1.86 -11.75 4.65
CA GLU A 33 1.71 -13.13 4.17
C GLU A 33 0.66 -13.33 3.06
N SER A 34 0.05 -12.25 2.54
CA SER A 34 -0.84 -12.30 1.37
C SER A 34 -0.04 -12.02 0.09
N PRO A 35 0.12 -12.98 -0.85
CA PRO A 35 0.86 -12.74 -2.09
C PRO A 35 0.30 -11.60 -2.94
N SER A 36 -0.99 -11.26 -2.77
CA SER A 36 -1.65 -10.16 -3.47
C SER A 36 -1.63 -8.83 -2.71
N CYS A 37 -1.29 -8.81 -1.42
CA CYS A 37 -1.45 -7.63 -0.55
C CYS A 37 -0.25 -7.37 0.39
N ASP A 38 0.76 -8.23 0.40
CA ASP A 38 1.98 -8.09 1.18
C ASP A 38 2.92 -7.10 0.47
N THR A 39 3.13 -5.94 1.09
CA THR A 39 3.88 -4.82 0.50
C THR A 39 5.34 -4.81 0.97
N LEU A 40 5.65 -5.47 2.09
CA LEU A 40 6.97 -5.48 2.75
C LEU A 40 7.64 -6.86 2.72
N GLY A 41 6.88 -7.95 2.68
CA GLY A 41 7.34 -9.33 2.59
C GLY A 41 7.32 -9.89 1.16
N LYS A 42 6.73 -11.08 0.97
CA LYS A 42 6.83 -11.87 -0.28
C LYS A 42 5.79 -11.39 -1.30
N LYS A 43 6.20 -10.40 -2.10
CA LYS A 43 5.37 -9.79 -3.15
C LYS A 43 5.01 -10.83 -4.22
N GLY A 44 3.72 -10.95 -4.53
CA GLY A 44 3.28 -11.61 -5.76
C GLY A 44 3.33 -10.66 -6.95
N ILE A 45 3.06 -11.21 -8.15
CA ILE A 45 3.19 -10.50 -9.44
C ILE A 45 2.43 -9.16 -9.44
N PHE A 46 1.24 -9.11 -8.83
CA PHE A 46 0.44 -7.88 -8.74
C PHE A 46 1.17 -6.74 -8.01
N MET A 47 1.75 -7.02 -6.84
CA MET A 47 2.44 -6.01 -6.04
C MET A 47 3.74 -5.55 -6.70
N GLU A 48 4.47 -6.46 -7.35
CA GLU A 48 5.66 -6.12 -8.14
C GLU A 48 5.32 -5.18 -9.30
N GLU A 49 4.27 -5.48 -10.04
CA GLU A 49 3.81 -4.66 -11.16
C GLU A 49 3.30 -3.30 -10.68
N LEU A 50 2.49 -3.27 -9.61
CA LEU A 50 1.95 -2.05 -9.03
C LEU A 50 3.06 -1.11 -8.53
N MET A 51 4.04 -1.64 -7.80
CA MET A 51 5.20 -0.86 -7.36
C MET A 51 6.06 -0.37 -8.54
N GLY A 52 6.18 -1.17 -9.60
CA GLY A 52 6.82 -0.77 -10.85
C GLY A 52 6.13 0.44 -11.50
N LEU A 53 4.80 0.44 -11.52
CA LEU A 53 3.99 1.56 -12.01
C LEU A 53 4.18 2.81 -11.14
N PHE A 54 4.16 2.68 -9.81
CA PHE A 54 4.40 3.82 -8.91
C PHE A 54 5.77 4.43 -9.10
N LYS A 55 6.81 3.60 -9.23
CA LYS A 55 8.17 4.08 -9.48
C LYS A 55 8.28 4.79 -10.83
N ARG A 56 7.66 4.25 -11.87
CA ARG A 56 7.63 4.87 -13.21
C ARG A 56 6.94 6.23 -13.18
N ASP A 57 5.86 6.33 -12.43
CA ASP A 57 4.99 7.51 -12.40
C ASP A 57 5.41 8.51 -11.30
N ASN A 58 6.55 8.27 -10.62
CA ASN A 58 7.05 9.05 -9.46
C ASN A 58 6.00 9.24 -8.35
N ILE A 59 5.19 8.21 -8.13
CA ILE A 59 4.21 8.16 -7.05
C ILE A 59 4.92 7.67 -5.79
N ASP A 60 5.25 8.59 -4.90
CA ASP A 60 5.82 8.28 -3.58
C ASP A 60 4.68 8.12 -2.56
N ILE A 61 4.56 6.91 -2.00
CA ILE A 61 3.55 6.58 -1.00
C ILE A 61 4.18 5.74 0.11
N SER A 62 3.68 5.93 1.33
CA SER A 62 4.12 5.11 2.47
C SER A 62 3.39 3.77 2.48
N PHE A 63 4.05 2.72 2.95
CA PHE A 63 3.47 1.38 3.05
C PHE A 63 3.43 0.93 4.52
N PHE A 64 2.33 0.30 4.91
CA PHE A 64 2.18 -0.32 6.23
C PHE A 64 1.48 -1.67 6.09
N ASP A 65 2.12 -2.74 6.55
CA ASP A 65 1.52 -4.07 6.52
C ASP A 65 0.98 -4.48 7.89
N VAL A 66 -0.30 -4.79 7.92
CA VAL A 66 -1.00 -5.34 9.08
C VAL A 66 -0.63 -6.83 9.22
N PRO A 67 -0.18 -7.29 10.40
CA PRO A 67 0.06 -8.71 10.63
C PRO A 67 -1.19 -9.56 10.41
N GLU A 68 -1.06 -10.78 9.88
CA GLU A 68 -2.20 -11.70 9.65
C GLU A 68 -2.97 -11.98 10.94
N GLY A 69 -2.26 -12.09 12.07
CA GLY A 69 -2.85 -12.31 13.39
C GLY A 69 -3.53 -11.09 14.01
N TYR A 70 -3.78 -10.02 13.24
CA TYR A 70 -4.48 -8.83 13.74
C TYR A 70 -5.93 -9.16 14.11
N ILE A 71 -6.28 -8.82 15.33
CA ILE A 71 -7.65 -8.87 15.86
C ILE A 71 -8.04 -7.44 16.24
N GLU A 72 -9.16 -6.99 15.67
CA GLU A 72 -9.70 -5.66 15.95
C GLU A 72 -10.01 -5.51 17.44
N GLY A 73 -9.52 -4.42 18.04
CA GLY A 73 -9.71 -4.13 19.46
C GLY A 73 -8.78 -4.89 20.41
N GLU A 74 -8.06 -5.90 19.95
CA GLU A 74 -7.15 -6.70 20.80
C GLU A 74 -5.67 -6.53 20.43
N SER A 75 -5.40 -5.99 19.24
CA SER A 75 -4.04 -5.80 18.72
C SER A 75 -3.49 -4.40 18.99
N GLU A 76 -3.44 -3.97 20.25
CA GLU A 76 -2.96 -2.63 20.65
C GLU A 76 -1.58 -2.31 20.07
N VAL A 77 -0.68 -3.29 20.01
CA VAL A 77 0.68 -3.13 19.45
C VAL A 77 0.64 -2.69 17.98
N THR A 78 -0.19 -3.34 17.17
CA THR A 78 -0.37 -3.02 15.75
C THR A 78 -1.01 -1.64 15.59
N ILE A 79 -2.02 -1.32 16.40
CA ILE A 79 -2.68 -0.02 16.39
C ILE A 79 -1.69 1.10 16.73
N ASP A 80 -0.86 0.91 17.75
CA ASP A 80 0.14 1.90 18.14
C ASP A 80 1.27 2.03 17.11
N ALA A 81 1.68 0.93 16.47
CA ALA A 81 2.61 0.97 15.35
C ALA A 81 2.02 1.76 14.17
N PHE A 82 0.75 1.53 13.83
CA PHE A 82 0.05 2.25 12.78
C PHE A 82 -0.07 3.74 13.10
N ARG A 83 -0.45 4.10 14.33
CA ARG A 83 -0.50 5.51 14.78
C ARG A 83 0.85 6.20 14.65
N LYS A 84 1.94 5.54 15.06
CA LYS A 84 3.31 6.08 14.91
C LYS A 84 3.67 6.27 13.44
N HIS A 85 3.31 5.31 12.59
CA HIS A 85 3.55 5.38 11.15
C HIS A 85 2.82 6.58 10.51
N ILE A 86 1.52 6.75 10.79
CA ILE A 86 0.76 7.90 10.27
C ILE A 86 1.34 9.23 10.75
N LYS A 87 1.73 9.35 12.03
CA LYS A 87 2.39 10.57 12.53
C LYS A 87 3.66 10.89 11.74
N SER A 88 4.51 9.89 11.48
CA SER A 88 5.74 10.11 10.69
C SER A 88 5.52 10.57 9.25
N ILE A 89 4.33 10.34 8.69
CA ILE A 89 3.96 10.81 7.34
C ILE A 89 3.49 12.26 7.41
N LEU A 90 2.69 12.60 8.42
CA LEU A 90 2.09 13.93 8.58
C LEU A 90 3.08 14.98 9.09
N ASP A 91 4.13 14.55 9.81
CA ASP A 91 5.17 15.44 10.34
C ASP A 91 6.29 15.76 9.32
N LYS A 92 6.18 15.30 8.06
CA LYS A 92 7.07 15.63 6.94
C LYS A 92 6.59 16.90 6.21
#